data_AF-A0A965UZN3-F1
#
_entry.id   AF-A0A965UZN3-F1
#
_cell.length_a   1.000
_cell.length_b   1.000
_cell.length_c   1.000
_cell.angle_alpha   90.00
_cell.angle_beta   90.00
_cell.angle_gamma   90.00
#
_symmetry.space_group_name_H-M   'P 1'
#
loop_
_entity.id
_entity.type
_entity.pdbx_description
1 polymer ?
#
loop_
_entity_poly.entity_id
_entity_poly.type
_entity_poly.pdbx_seq_one_letter_code
_entity_poly.pdbx_strand_id
1 'polypeptide(L)'
;MTLTNRQLVILCLACMAAGWWLSSSPDTPPQPSRPVLRWIARASLAAEPAAVDQEQPRAAAAVAVAYAGFAVEPPPPAPKPEPSKCCSDCGGKGYIVHGDGHRTPCPCPASCPCKKAPGASPATVSPASNISGR
;
A
#
# COMPACT_ATOMS: atom_id res chain seq x y z
N MET A 1 4.35 30.77 -44.45
CA MET A 1 5.45 31.32 -43.63
C MET A 1 5.37 30.68 -42.26
N THR A 2 6.31 29.81 -41.90
CA THR A 2 6.36 29.12 -40.61
C THR A 2 7.37 29.81 -39.70
N LEU A 3 6.92 30.35 -38.56
CA LEU A 3 7.84 30.91 -37.56
C LEU A 3 8.54 29.79 -36.81
N THR A 4 9.85 29.96 -36.56
CA THR A 4 10.64 29.01 -35.77
C THR A 4 10.34 29.17 -34.28
N ASN A 5 10.51 28.11 -33.48
CA ASN A 5 10.27 28.12 -32.02
C ASN A 5 10.95 29.30 -31.30
N ARG A 6 12.13 29.71 -31.78
CA ARG A 6 12.87 30.84 -31.20
C ARG A 6 12.19 32.18 -31.43
N GLN A 7 11.54 32.38 -32.58
CA GLN A 7 10.76 33.59 -32.84
C GLN A 7 9.45 33.61 -32.05
N LEU A 8 8.86 32.45 -31.78
CA LEU A 8 7.64 32.34 -30.97
C LEU A 8 7.89 32.75 -29.51
N VAL A 9 9.03 32.34 -28.93
CA VAL A 9 9.45 32.76 -27.58
C VAL A 9 9.71 34.27 -27.51
N ILE A 10 10.39 34.84 -28.50
CA ILE A 10 10.67 36.29 -28.55
C ILE A 10 9.37 37.08 -28.66
N LEU A 11 8.42 36.62 -29.49
CA LEU A 11 7.12 37.26 -29.63
C LEU A 11 6.33 37.22 -28.32
N CYS A 12 6.32 36.07 -27.62
CA CYS A 12 5.67 35.94 -26.32
C CYS A 12 6.27 36.88 -25.27
N LEU A 13 7.59 36.98 -25.18
CA LEU A 13 8.26 37.89 -24.25
C LEU A 13 7.97 39.35 -24.58
N ALA A 14 7.97 39.72 -25.86
CA ALA A 14 7.63 41.07 -26.30
C ALA A 14 6.16 41.42 -25.98
N CYS A 15 5.22 40.49 -26.20
CA CYS A 15 3.81 40.69 -25.84
C CYS A 15 3.61 40.83 -24.32
N MET A 16 4.33 40.03 -23.52
CA MET A 16 4.28 40.14 -22.05
C MET A 16 4.84 41.49 -21.57
N ALA A 17 5.97 41.95 -22.13
CA ALA A 17 6.56 43.24 -21.78
C ALA A 17 5.67 44.43 -22.20
N ALA A 18 5.09 44.38 -23.41
CA ALA A 18 4.18 45.41 -23.90
C ALA A 18 2.86 45.45 -23.10
N GLY A 19 2.32 44.29 -22.72
CA GLY A 19 1.15 44.18 -21.85
C GLY A 19 1.42 44.73 -20.44
N TRP A 20 2.62 44.52 -19.91
CA TRP A 20 3.04 45.08 -18.62
C TRP A 20 3.13 46.62 -18.67
N TRP A 21 3.63 47.17 -19.77
CA TRP A 21 3.73 48.63 -19.94
C TRP A 21 2.37 49.31 -20.12
N LEU A 22 1.46 48.72 -20.89
CA LEU A 22 0.08 49.24 -21.02
C LEU A 22 -0.73 49.14 -19.73
N SER A 23 -0.38 48.21 -18.84
CA SER A 23 -0.98 48.07 -17.51
C SER A 23 -0.41 49.05 -16.47
N SER A 24 0.62 49.82 -16.81
CA SER A 24 1.34 50.74 -15.92
C SER A 24 0.96 52.21 -16.12
N SER A 25 -0.19 52.50 -16.73
CA SER A 25 -0.68 53.88 -16.89
C SER A 25 -0.91 54.52 -15.50
N PRO A 26 -0.36 55.73 -15.25
CA PRO A 26 -0.43 56.41 -13.94
C PRO A 26 -1.83 56.90 -13.56
N ASP A 27 -2.84 56.72 -14.41
CA ASP A 27 -4.24 57.08 -14.15
C ASP A 27 -5.10 55.88 -13.73
N THR A 28 -4.62 55.05 -12.80
CA THR A 28 -5.52 54.15 -12.09
C THR A 28 -6.25 54.97 -11.01
N PRO A 29 -7.58 55.17 -11.10
CA PRO A 29 -8.31 55.85 -10.04
C PRO A 29 -8.06 55.10 -8.72
N PRO A 30 -8.01 55.80 -7.58
CA PRO A 30 -7.78 55.17 -6.28
C PRO A 30 -8.84 54.09 -6.07
N GLN A 31 -8.42 52.82 -6.20
CA GLN A 31 -9.29 51.68 -6.02
C GLN A 31 -9.89 51.77 -4.61
N PRO A 32 -11.22 51.66 -4.47
CA PRO A 32 -11.87 51.69 -3.17
C PRO A 32 -11.22 50.62 -2.30
N SER A 33 -10.80 51.05 -1.12
CA SER A 33 -10.24 50.25 -0.04
C SER A 33 -10.81 48.83 -0.02
N ARG A 34 -10.06 47.90 -0.63
CA ARG A 34 -10.23 46.46 -0.40
C ARG A 34 -9.20 46.06 0.64
N PRO A 35 -9.43 46.32 1.94
CA PRO A 35 -8.51 45.93 2.99
C PRO A 35 -8.20 44.43 2.91
N VAL A 36 -9.15 43.63 2.42
CA VAL A 36 -8.98 42.19 2.16
C VAL A 36 -7.88 41.90 1.15
N LEU A 37 -7.82 42.59 0.01
CA LEU A 37 -6.77 42.33 -1.00
C LEU A 37 -5.40 42.79 -0.52
N ARG A 38 -5.33 43.92 0.20
CA ARG A 38 -4.09 44.37 0.85
C ARG A 38 -3.64 43.39 1.94
N TRP A 39 -4.58 42.85 2.72
CA TRP A 39 -4.28 41.86 3.76
C TRP A 39 -3.80 40.54 3.15
N ILE A 40 -4.47 40.02 2.11
CA ILE A 40 -4.05 38.81 1.39
C ILE A 40 -2.64 39.00 0.80
N ALA A 41 -2.37 40.12 0.13
CA ALA A 41 -1.04 40.40 -0.42
C ALA A 41 0.04 40.52 0.67
N ARG A 42 -0.28 41.12 1.82
CA ARG A 42 0.67 41.21 2.94
C ARG A 42 0.90 39.85 3.59
N ALA A 43 -0.14 39.03 3.73
CA ALA A 43 -0.04 37.69 4.27
C ALA A 43 0.78 36.77 3.35
N SER A 44 0.63 36.90 2.02
CA SER A 44 1.42 36.13 1.06
C SER A 44 2.88 36.59 0.96
N LEU A 45 3.17 37.90 1.12
CA LEU A 45 4.55 38.40 1.17
C LEU A 45 5.24 38.19 2.53
N ALA A 46 4.48 38.05 3.61
CA ALA A 46 5.02 37.75 4.95
C ALA A 46 5.27 36.25 5.17
N ALA A 47 4.94 35.41 4.19
CA ALA A 47 5.33 34.01 4.22
C ALA A 47 6.86 33.95 4.18
N GLU A 48 7.47 33.54 5.29
CA GLU A 48 8.91 33.34 5.34
C GLU A 48 9.32 32.32 4.27
N PRO A 49 10.36 32.58 3.47
CA PRO A 49 10.79 31.67 2.42
C PRO A 49 11.14 30.28 2.99
N ALA A 50 11.67 30.24 4.21
CA ALA A 50 11.93 28.99 4.93
C ALA A 50 10.67 28.17 5.25
N ALA A 51 9.51 28.79 5.41
CA ALA A 51 8.26 28.08 5.63
C ALA A 51 7.77 27.42 4.33
N VAL A 52 7.97 28.05 3.17
CA VAL A 52 7.60 27.51 1.86
C VAL A 52 8.43 26.26 1.53
N ASP A 53 9.73 26.29 1.82
CA ASP A 53 10.61 25.13 1.59
C ASP A 53 10.25 23.92 2.48
N GLN A 54 9.65 24.16 3.66
CA GLN A 54 9.17 23.09 4.55
C GLN A 54 7.83 22.48 4.12
N GLU A 55 7.02 23.19 3.33
CA GLU A 55 5.73 22.68 2.87
C GLU A 55 5.90 21.54 1.85
N GLN A 56 6.95 21.59 1.01
CA GLN A 56 7.20 20.54 0.02
C GLN A 56 7.43 19.14 0.64
N PRO A 57 8.33 18.94 1.62
CA PRO A 57 8.51 17.64 2.26
C PRO A 57 7.28 17.22 3.09
N ARG A 58 6.54 18.15 3.68
CA ARG A 58 5.29 17.86 4.40
C ARG A 58 4.21 17.32 3.46
N ALA A 59 4.01 17.98 2.33
CA ALA A 59 3.07 17.53 1.31
C ALA A 59 3.46 16.15 0.75
N ALA A 60 4.75 15.93 0.47
CA ALA A 60 5.27 14.64 0.04
C ALA A 60 5.01 13.53 1.07
N ALA A 61 5.24 13.80 2.36
CA ALA A 61 4.96 12.85 3.44
C ALA A 61 3.46 12.53 3.55
N ALA A 62 2.59 13.54 3.45
CA ALA A 62 1.14 13.33 3.49
C ALA A 62 0.64 12.45 2.33
N VAL A 63 1.14 12.65 1.12
CA VAL A 63 0.82 11.82 -0.04
C VAL A 63 1.31 10.38 0.14
N ALA A 64 2.54 10.20 0.67
CA ALA A 64 3.08 8.86 0.93
C ALA A 64 2.23 8.09 1.95
N VAL A 65 1.79 8.73 3.03
CA VAL A 65 0.91 8.13 4.04
C VAL A 65 -0.45 7.78 3.43
N ALA A 66 -1.05 8.68 2.65
CA ALA A 66 -2.31 8.40 1.97
C ALA A 66 -2.19 7.20 1.02
N TYR A 67 -1.12 7.16 0.21
CA TYR A 67 -0.87 6.06 -0.72
C TYR A 67 -0.70 4.72 -0.01
N ALA A 68 0.01 4.70 1.12
CA ALA A 68 0.16 3.50 1.94
C ALA A 68 -1.20 2.98 2.47
N GLY A 69 -2.13 3.88 2.79
CA GLY A 69 -3.49 3.52 3.21
C GLY A 69 -4.35 2.89 2.11
N PHE A 70 -4.01 3.10 0.84
CA PHE A 70 -4.68 2.48 -0.32
C PHE A 70 -3.99 1.21 -0.82
N ALA A 71 -2.90 0.76 -0.17
CA ALA A 71 -2.23 -0.46 -0.56
C ALA A 71 -3.19 -1.66 -0.42
N VAL A 72 -3.46 -2.33 -1.53
CA VAL A 72 -4.33 -3.51 -1.57
C VAL A 72 -3.65 -4.63 -0.79
N GLU A 73 -4.34 -5.13 0.24
CA GLU A 73 -3.87 -6.27 1.01
C GLU A 73 -3.73 -7.48 0.06
N PRO A 74 -2.59 -8.22 0.10
CA PRO A 74 -2.45 -9.39 -0.74
C PRO A 74 -3.59 -10.37 -0.44
N PRO A 75 -4.17 -11.01 -1.47
CA PRO A 75 -5.23 -11.99 -1.24
C PRO A 75 -4.71 -13.09 -0.30
N PRO A 76 -5.57 -13.63 0.57
CA PRO A 76 -5.17 -14.72 1.46
C PRO A 76 -4.64 -15.90 0.62
N PRO A 77 -3.66 -16.65 1.14
CA PRO A 77 -3.11 -17.79 0.42
C PRO A 77 -4.22 -18.79 0.09
N ALA A 78 -4.16 -19.36 -1.11
CA ALA A 78 -5.11 -20.36 -1.54
C ALA A 78 -5.13 -21.54 -0.55
N PRO A 79 -6.30 -22.11 -0.22
CA PRO A 79 -6.39 -23.28 0.63
C PRO A 79 -5.61 -24.43 0.01
N LYS A 80 -4.82 -25.14 0.83
CA LYS A 80 -4.07 -26.31 0.38
C LYS A 80 -5.07 -27.39 -0.07
N PRO A 81 -4.89 -28.03 -1.24
CA PRO A 81 -5.80 -29.07 -1.69
C PRO A 81 -5.89 -30.19 -0.65
N GLU A 82 -7.11 -30.59 -0.30
CA GLU A 82 -7.31 -31.75 0.56
C GLU A 82 -6.69 -32.98 -0.13
N PRO A 83 -5.97 -33.84 0.61
CA PRO A 83 -5.46 -35.08 0.04
C PRO A 83 -6.64 -35.89 -0.49
N SER A 84 -6.47 -36.43 -1.71
CA SER A 84 -7.51 -37.25 -2.34
C SER A 84 -7.92 -38.40 -1.43
N LYS A 85 -9.24 -38.47 -1.16
CA LYS A 85 -9.83 -39.51 -0.31
C LYS A 85 -9.71 -40.86 -1.03
N CYS A 86 -8.67 -41.61 -0.69
CA CYS A 86 -8.46 -42.97 -1.22
C CYS A 86 -9.25 -44.03 -0.44
N CYS A 87 -9.53 -43.76 0.84
CA CYS A 87 -10.24 -44.69 1.72
C CYS A 87 -11.19 -43.93 2.67
N SER A 88 -12.35 -44.53 2.96
CA SER A 88 -13.38 -43.96 3.85
C SER A 88 -12.88 -43.84 5.29
N ASP A 89 -12.11 -44.83 5.75
CA ASP A 89 -11.72 -44.96 7.17
C ASP A 89 -10.67 -43.95 7.60
N CYS A 90 -9.75 -43.61 6.69
CA CYS A 90 -8.60 -42.74 6.93
C CYS A 90 -8.82 -41.31 6.43
N GLY A 91 -9.81 -41.08 5.57
CA GLY A 91 -10.08 -39.78 4.95
C GLY A 91 -8.86 -39.16 4.24
N GLY A 92 -7.93 -39.98 3.73
CA GLY A 92 -6.69 -39.52 3.08
C GLY A 92 -5.55 -39.11 4.02
N LYS A 93 -5.73 -39.18 5.35
CA LYS A 93 -4.73 -38.74 6.35
C LYS A 93 -3.59 -39.74 6.58
N GLY A 94 -3.78 -41.01 6.20
CA GLY A 94 -2.80 -42.08 6.38
C GLY A 94 -2.85 -42.80 7.74
N TYR A 95 -3.66 -42.30 8.67
CA TYR A 95 -3.92 -42.88 9.98
C TYR A 95 -5.39 -42.69 10.38
N ILE A 96 -5.85 -43.52 11.30
CA ILE A 96 -7.17 -43.47 11.93
C ILE A 96 -6.96 -43.01 13.38
N VAL A 97 -7.74 -42.02 13.83
CA VAL A 97 -7.72 -41.57 15.23
C VAL A 97 -8.92 -42.21 15.93
N HIS A 98 -8.64 -42.99 16.97
CA HIS A 98 -9.66 -43.62 17.79
C HIS A 98 -10.16 -42.65 18.87
N GLY A 99 -11.28 -42.96 19.53
CA GLY A 99 -11.89 -42.11 20.55
C GLY A 99 -11.03 -41.90 21.81
N ASP A 100 -10.03 -42.75 22.01
CA ASP A 100 -8.99 -42.67 23.05
C ASP A 100 -7.80 -41.75 22.67
N GLY A 101 -7.80 -41.21 21.44
CA GLY A 101 -6.72 -40.36 20.92
C GLY A 101 -5.55 -41.13 20.30
N HIS A 102 -5.56 -42.47 20.32
CA HIS A 102 -4.51 -43.28 19.70
C HIS A 102 -4.65 -43.28 18.17
N ARG A 103 -3.49 -43.23 17.48
CA ARG A 103 -3.41 -43.22 16.02
C ARG A 103 -2.96 -44.60 15.51
N THR A 104 -3.79 -45.24 14.68
CA THR A 104 -3.45 -46.49 14.01
C THR A 104 -3.18 -46.23 12.52
N PRO A 105 -2.13 -46.81 11.92
CA PRO A 105 -1.85 -46.63 10.48
C PRO A 105 -3.00 -47.15 9.61
N CYS A 106 -3.24 -46.51 8.45
CA CYS A 106 -4.30 -46.98 7.54
C CYS A 106 -4.02 -48.41 7.04
N PRO A 107 -5.02 -49.33 7.05
CA PRO A 107 -4.92 -50.65 6.42
C PRO A 107 -4.85 -50.62 4.87
N CYS A 108 -4.83 -49.44 4.27
CA CYS A 108 -4.75 -49.20 2.84
C CYS A 108 -3.54 -49.90 2.16
N PRO A 109 -3.66 -50.40 0.91
CA PRO A 109 -2.52 -50.93 0.17
C PRO A 109 -1.46 -49.85 -0.09
N ALA A 110 -0.21 -50.24 -0.34
CA ALA A 110 0.90 -49.30 -0.58
C ALA A 110 0.71 -48.42 -1.83
N SER A 111 -0.17 -48.82 -2.74
CA SER A 111 -0.58 -48.03 -3.90
C SER A 111 -1.46 -46.82 -3.55
N CYS A 112 -2.06 -46.80 -2.36
CA CYS A 112 -3.00 -45.77 -1.94
C CYS A 112 -2.28 -44.44 -1.63
N PRO A 113 -2.75 -43.29 -2.17
CA PRO A 113 -2.18 -41.97 -1.93
C PRO A 113 -2.00 -41.59 -0.46
N CYS A 114 -2.85 -42.10 0.44
CA CYS A 114 -2.76 -41.78 1.87
C CYS A 114 -1.47 -42.31 2.54
N LYS A 115 -0.80 -43.30 1.95
CA LYS A 115 0.51 -43.82 2.40
C LYS A 115 1.69 -43.03 1.83
N LYS A 116 1.48 -42.24 0.78
CA LYS A 116 2.50 -41.43 0.11
C LYS A 116 2.62 -40.02 0.67
N ALA A 117 1.65 -39.57 1.48
CA ALA A 117 1.66 -38.25 2.08
C ALA A 117 2.85 -38.11 3.07
N PRO A 118 3.81 -37.19 2.86
CA PRO A 118 5.02 -37.06 3.72
C PRO A 118 4.77 -36.46 5.12
N GLY A 119 3.52 -36.41 5.60
CA GLY A 119 3.16 -35.76 6.86
C GLY A 119 3.00 -36.71 8.06
N ALA A 120 3.16 -38.02 7.86
CA ALA A 120 2.99 -39.04 8.87
C ALA A 120 4.35 -39.64 9.29
N SER A 121 5.25 -38.81 9.81
CA SER A 121 6.22 -39.36 10.77
C SER A 121 5.44 -39.73 12.04
N PRO A 122 5.73 -40.89 12.66
CA PRO A 122 5.18 -41.18 13.97
C PRO A 122 5.67 -40.07 14.90
N ALA A 123 4.76 -39.28 15.45
CA ALA A 123 5.06 -38.51 16.62
C ALA A 123 5.50 -39.54 17.67
N THR A 124 6.81 -39.61 17.90
CA THR A 124 7.39 -40.26 19.06
C THR A 124 6.63 -39.72 20.25
N VAL A 125 5.69 -40.51 20.77
CA VAL A 125 4.99 -40.21 22.00
C VAL A 125 6.04 -40.37 23.09
N SER A 126 6.69 -39.27 23.45
CA SER A 126 7.45 -39.21 24.69
C SER A 126 6.47 -39.55 25.82
N PRO A 127 6.74 -40.57 26.65
CA PRO A 127 5.90 -40.82 27.81
C PRO A 127 6.09 -39.66 28.79
N ALA A 128 5.07 -38.84 28.95
CA ALA A 128 4.95 -37.93 30.07
C ALA A 128 4.74 -38.77 31.33
N SER A 129 5.85 -39.15 31.97
CA SER A 129 5.84 -39.78 33.29
C SER A 129 5.25 -38.80 34.30
N ASN A 130 4.04 -39.14 34.72
CA ASN A 130 3.29 -38.56 35.81
C ASN A 130 3.99 -38.94 37.13
N ILE A 131 4.63 -37.99 37.83
CA ILE A 131 5.01 -38.13 39.24
C ILE A 131 4.43 -36.93 39.98
N SER A 132 3.24 -37.16 40.51
CA SER A 132 2.64 -36.37 41.58
C SER A 132 3.45 -36.62 42.86
N GLY A 133 4.23 -35.63 43.27
CA GLY A 133 4.87 -35.57 44.58
C GLY A 133 3.99 -34.77 45.53
N ARG A 134 3.50 -35.45 46.57
CA ARG A 134 2.87 -34.90 47.77
C ARG A 134 3.83 -34.04 48.58
#